data_AF-A0ABD4ZIY8-F1
#
_entry.id   AF-A0ABD4ZIY8-F1
#
_cell.length_a   1.000
_cell.length_b   1.000
_cell.length_c   1.000
_cell.angle_alpha   90.00
_cell.angle_beta   90.00
_cell.angle_gamma   90.00
#
_symmetry.space_group_name_H-M   'P 1'
#
loop_
_entity.id
_entity.type
_entity.pdbx_description
1 polymer ?
#
loop_
_entity_poly.entity_id
_entity_poly.type
_entity_poly.pdbx_seq_one_letter_code
_entity_poly.pdbx_strand_id
1 'polypeptide(L)'
;MEIIDKTKDKKEEQWQLGDVVSDGEHYGLIVKDHKKDYTVMSLDLKDDKSYDANHSFSSPYLVILQDTLSDWHKVNAKLVIE
;
A
#
# COMPACT_ATOMS: atom_id res chain seq x y z
N MET A 1 34.28 5.54 7.29
CA MET A 1 33.16 4.59 7.46
C MET A 1 31.90 5.41 7.57
N GLU A 2 31.02 5.35 6.57
CA GLU A 2 29.67 5.86 6.72
C GLU A 2 28.88 4.88 7.58
N ILE A 3 28.32 5.38 8.67
CA ILE A 3 27.34 4.62 9.44
C ILE A 3 26.02 4.76 8.67
N ILE A 4 25.68 3.74 7.89
CA ILE A 4 24.40 3.69 7.19
C ILE A 4 23.33 3.38 8.25
N ASP A 5 22.56 4.39 8.61
CA ASP A 5 21.43 4.27 9.52
C ASP A 5 20.26 3.58 8.81
N LYS A 6 20.26 2.24 8.84
CA LYS A 6 19.18 1.40 8.29
C LYS A 6 17.82 1.60 8.96
N THR A 7 17.77 2.35 10.07
CA THR A 7 16.50 2.71 10.73
C THR A 7 15.75 3.79 9.95
N LYS A 8 16.44 4.55 9.09
CA LYS A 8 15.82 5.53 8.18
C LYS A 8 15.04 4.83 7.06
N ASP A 9 15.65 3.83 6.43
CA ASP A 9 15.02 3.02 5.37
C ASP A 9 13.75 2.31 5.88
N LYS A 10 13.78 1.80 7.11
CA LYS A 10 12.61 1.19 7.76
C LYS A 10 11.46 2.16 8.04
N LYS A 11 11.75 3.46 8.22
CA LYS A 11 10.71 4.47 8.43
C LYS A 11 10.08 4.91 7.12
N GLU A 12 10.85 4.98 6.05
CA GLU A 12 10.32 5.31 4.72
C GLU A 12 9.42 4.20 4.18
N GLU A 13 9.76 2.93 4.47
CA GLU A 13 8.96 1.78 4.06
C GLU A 13 7.72 1.52 4.94
N GLN A 14 7.55 2.21 6.07
CA GLN A 14 6.38 1.99 6.92
C GLN A 14 5.13 2.56 6.22
N TRP A 15 4.18 1.68 5.89
CA TRP A 15 2.98 2.08 5.17
C TRP A 15 2.09 3.00 6.01
N GLN A 16 1.40 3.93 5.33
CA GLN A 16 0.39 4.84 5.86
C GLN A 16 -0.83 4.87 4.91
N LEU A 17 -1.97 5.37 5.40
CA LEU A 17 -3.13 5.63 4.53
C LEU A 17 -2.77 6.63 3.44
N GLY A 18 -3.19 6.33 2.21
CA GLY A 18 -2.91 7.15 1.04
C GLY A 18 -1.55 6.90 0.40
N ASP A 19 -0.70 6.07 1.01
CA ASP A 19 0.51 5.60 0.34
C ASP A 19 0.14 4.74 -0.87
N VAL A 20 0.91 4.88 -1.94
CA VAL A 20 0.87 3.96 -3.07
C VAL A 20 1.97 2.93 -2.87
N VAL A 21 1.64 1.67 -3.15
CA VAL A 21 2.50 0.51 -2.99
C VAL A 21 2.52 -0.31 -4.29
N SER A 22 3.58 -1.09 -4.49
CA SER A 22 3.74 -1.93 -5.69
C SER A 22 4.49 -3.22 -5.38
N ASP A 23 4.17 -4.32 -6.07
CA ASP A 23 4.97 -5.55 -6.10
C ASP A 23 5.94 -5.60 -7.30
N GLY A 24 6.06 -4.50 -8.05
CA GLY A 24 6.86 -4.39 -9.27
C GLY A 24 6.09 -4.65 -10.56
N GLU A 25 4.94 -5.32 -10.50
CA GLU A 25 4.04 -5.53 -11.65
C GLU A 25 2.74 -4.74 -11.51
N HIS A 26 2.27 -4.62 -10.28
CA HIS A 26 1.00 -4.03 -9.91
C HIS A 26 1.16 -2.82 -9.00
N TYR A 27 0.18 -1.91 -9.03
CA TYR A 27 0.07 -0.76 -8.14
C TYR A 27 -1.20 -0.81 -7.32
N GLY A 28 -1.09 -0.34 -6.08
CA GLY A 28 -2.20 -0.28 -5.14
C GLY A 28 -2.12 0.93 -4.23
N LEU A 29 -3.29 1.37 -3.76
CA LEU A 29 -3.43 2.47 -2.80
C LEU A 29 -3.84 1.91 -1.44
N ILE A 30 -3.13 2.28 -0.38
CA ILE A 30 -3.50 1.92 0.99
C ILE A 30 -4.73 2.74 1.40
N VAL A 31 -5.85 2.06 1.62
CA VAL A 31 -7.14 2.66 1.99
C VAL A 31 -7.80 1.91 3.14
N LYS A 32 -8.98 2.37 3.56
CA LYS A 32 -9.88 1.61 4.43
C LYS A 32 -11.10 1.10 3.70
N ASP A 33 -11.48 -0.13 3.97
CA ASP A 33 -12.71 -0.72 3.45
C ASP A 33 -13.96 -0.27 4.23
N HIS A 34 -15.13 -0.83 3.87
CA HIS A 34 -16.40 -0.53 4.52
C HIS A 34 -16.49 -1.00 5.99
N LYS A 35 -15.60 -1.91 6.43
CA LYS A 35 -15.47 -2.38 7.81
C LYS A 35 -14.45 -1.55 8.60
N LYS A 36 -13.80 -0.57 7.97
CA LYS A 36 -12.72 0.27 8.50
C LYS A 36 -11.39 -0.46 8.66
N ASP A 37 -11.24 -1.62 8.03
CA ASP A 37 -9.99 -2.37 7.97
C ASP A 37 -9.11 -1.77 6.87
N TYR A 38 -7.79 -1.81 7.06
CA TYR A 38 -6.83 -1.42 6.03
C TYR A 38 -6.85 -2.44 4.91
N THR A 39 -6.78 -1.98 3.67
CA THR A 39 -6.71 -2.82 2.47
C THR A 39 -5.91 -2.12 1.37
N VAL A 40 -5.49 -2.87 0.36
CA VAL A 40 -4.83 -2.36 -0.85
C VAL A 40 -5.85 -2.30 -1.98
N MET A 41 -6.19 -1.10 -2.40
CA MET A 41 -7.04 -0.85 -3.57
C MET A 41 -6.19 -0.94 -4.84
N SER A 42 -6.45 -1.93 -5.69
CA SER A 42 -5.74 -2.04 -6.99
C SER A 42 -5.99 -0.82 -7.86
N LEU A 43 -4.92 -0.31 -8.49
CA LEU A 43 -4.94 0.79 -9.46
C LEU A 43 -4.89 0.27 -10.91
N ASP A 44 -4.58 -1.00 -11.14
CA ASP A 44 -4.41 -1.60 -12.48
C ASP A 44 -5.69 -2.18 -13.06
N LEU A 45 -6.71 -1.34 -13.18
CA LEU A 45 -8.03 -1.79 -13.57
C LEU A 45 -8.14 -1.83 -15.10
N LYS A 46 -7.97 -3.03 -15.65
CA LYS A 46 -8.21 -3.34 -17.07
C LYS A 46 -9.66 -3.75 -17.38
N ASP A 47 -10.47 -3.97 -16.35
CA ASP A 47 -11.89 -4.34 -16.45
C ASP A 47 -12.82 -3.17 -16.05
N ASP A 48 -14.07 -3.20 -16.53
CA ASP A 48 -15.14 -2.20 -16.28
C ASP A 48 -15.48 -1.99 -14.79
N LYS A 49 -14.90 -2.79 -13.89
CA LYS A 49 -15.03 -2.61 -12.44
C LYS A 49 -13.89 -1.74 -11.95
N SER A 50 -14.16 -0.46 -11.77
CA SER A 50 -13.18 0.55 -11.37
C SER A 50 -12.72 0.48 -9.91
N TYR A 51 -13.15 -0.51 -9.12
CA TYR A 51 -12.81 -0.73 -7.71
C TYR A 51 -13.53 -1.98 -7.19
N ASP A 52 -12.83 -2.87 -6.47
CA ASP A 52 -13.48 -3.92 -5.66
C ASP A 52 -12.90 -3.94 -4.24
N ALA A 53 -13.66 -3.40 -3.28
CA ALA A 53 -13.33 -3.43 -1.85
C ALA A 53 -13.43 -4.83 -1.22
N ASN A 54 -13.95 -5.82 -1.96
CA ASN A 54 -14.13 -7.19 -1.47
C ASN A 54 -12.93 -8.10 -1.77
N HIS A 55 -11.84 -7.54 -2.30
CA HIS A 55 -10.61 -8.27 -2.61
C HIS A 55 -9.71 -8.52 -1.37
N SER A 56 -8.88 -9.55 -1.50
CA SER A 56 -8.70 -10.64 -0.53
C SER A 56 -7.90 -10.37 0.75
N PHE A 57 -7.35 -9.17 0.93
CA PHE A 57 -6.45 -8.89 2.05
C PHE A 57 -6.80 -7.58 2.72
N SER A 58 -7.68 -7.66 3.72
CA SER A 58 -7.91 -6.58 4.68
C SER A 58 -7.45 -6.98 6.07
N SER A 59 -7.04 -5.99 6.86
CA SER A 59 -6.65 -6.20 8.25
C SER A 59 -6.99 -4.97 9.10
N PRO A 60 -7.45 -5.15 10.34
CA PRO A 60 -7.64 -4.03 11.27
C PRO A 60 -6.32 -3.31 11.61
N TYR A 61 -5.16 -3.94 11.35
CA TYR A 61 -3.83 -3.40 11.63
C TYR A 61 -2.99 -3.34 10.37
N LEU A 62 -2.50 -2.15 10.04
CA LEU A 62 -1.71 -1.89 8.83
C LEU A 62 -0.39 -2.67 8.79
N VAL A 63 0.25 -2.87 9.95
CA VAL A 63 1.47 -3.70 10.05
C VAL A 63 1.23 -5.15 9.62
N ILE A 64 0.07 -5.73 9.95
CA ILE A 64 -0.28 -7.09 9.55
C ILE A 64 -0.54 -7.14 8.04
N LEU A 65 -1.17 -6.10 7.48
CA LEU A 65 -1.38 -6.01 6.04
C LEU A 65 -0.04 -5.95 5.30
N GLN A 66 0.88 -5.11 5.77
CA GLN A 66 2.23 -4.96 5.21
C GLN A 66 3.04 -6.27 5.34
N ASP A 67 2.99 -6.94 6.49
CA ASP A 67 3.65 -8.24 6.68
C ASP A 67 3.07 -9.34 5.78
N THR A 68 1.76 -9.28 5.51
CA THR A 68 1.06 -10.23 4.61
C THR A 68 1.43 -9.99 3.15
N LEU A 69 1.66 -8.73 2.79
CA LEU A 69 2.06 -8.29 1.45
C LEU A 69 3.55 -7.98 1.43
N SER A 70 4.39 -8.91 1.90
CA SER A 70 5.83 -8.67 2.12
C SER A 70 6.63 -8.31 0.86
N ASP A 71 6.12 -8.66 -0.32
CA ASP A 71 6.75 -8.39 -1.62
C ASP A 71 6.35 -7.01 -2.17
N TRP A 72 5.40 -6.33 -1.52
CA TRP A 72 4.98 -4.99 -1.88
C TRP A 72 5.85 -3.95 -1.17
N HIS A 73 6.20 -2.87 -1.88
CA HIS A 73 6.99 -1.77 -1.35
C HIS A 73 6.34 -0.42 -1.65
N LYS A 74 6.63 0.58 -0.83
CA LYS A 74 6.14 1.95 -1.02
C LYS A 74 6.75 2.57 -2.26
N VAL A 75 5.91 3.23 -3.06
CA VAL A 75 6.36 4.04 -4.21
C VAL A 75 6.15 5.53 -3.94
N ASN A 76 7.05 6.35 -4.46
CA ASN A 76 6.96 7.80 -4.34
C ASN A 76 5.91 8.35 -5.33
N ALA A 77 4.65 8.37 -4.90
CA ALA A 77 3.52 8.87 -5.67
C ALA A 77 2.94 10.15 -5.04
N LYS A 78 2.32 11.00 -5.88
CA LYS A 78 1.65 12.22 -5.46
C LYS A 78 0.25 12.28 -6.07
N LEU A 79 -0.76 12.45 -5.23
CA LEU A 79 -2.11 12.80 -5.70
C LEU A 79 -2.14 14.27 -6.14
N VAL A 80 -2.59 14.50 -7.37
CA VAL A 80 -2.85 15.83 -7.92
C VAL A 80 -4.36 15.97 -8.09
N ILE A 81 -4.95 17.02 -7.53
CA ILE A 81 -6.36 17.36 -7.67
C ILE A 81 -6.41 18.71 -8.39
N GLU A 82 -7.17 18.78 -9.48
CA GLU A 82 -7.38 19.99 -10.30
C GLU A 82 -8.79 20.55 -10.11
#